data_AF-A0A0Q5P986-F1
#
_entry.id   AF-A0A0Q5P986-F1
#
_cell.length_a   1.000
_cell.length_b   1.000
_cell.length_c   1.000
_cell.angle_alpha   90.00
_cell.angle_beta   90.00
_cell.angle_gamma   90.00
#
_symmetry.space_group_name_H-M   'P 1'
#
loop_
_entity.id
_entity.type
_entity.pdbx_description
1 polymer ?
#
loop_
_entity_poly.entity_id
_entity_poly.type
_entity_poly.pdbx_seq_one_letter_code
_entity_poly.pdbx_strand_id
1 'polypeptide(L)'
;MPAAIVFEPNNTSSLAEASAIERAVGSGISIGNATIRTRRVPVTALDSLKGYRVAFVTTGTRADYDQIAAVATRHGVVTITSDRSCVLTARCVVGIENGTRVQITVSRSAARAVKARFGSAFLMLVKEI
;
A
#
# COMPACT_ATOMS: atom_id res chain seq x y z
N MET A 1 -2.52 9.65 12.16
CA MET A 1 -1.44 9.13 11.29
C MET A 1 -1.85 9.28 9.83
N PRO A 2 -1.05 9.95 9.00
CA PRO A 2 -1.34 10.07 7.57
C PRO A 2 -1.00 8.77 6.83
N ALA A 3 -1.89 8.34 5.94
CA ALA A 3 -1.69 7.28 4.97
C ALA A 3 -1.82 7.87 3.56
N ALA A 4 -0.94 7.47 2.64
CA ALA A 4 -1.02 7.92 1.26
C ALA A 4 -1.93 6.99 0.45
N ILE A 5 -2.53 7.51 -0.61
CA ILE A 5 -3.16 6.73 -1.68
C ILE A 5 -2.40 7.06 -2.95
N VAL A 6 -1.52 6.16 -3.37
CA VAL A 6 -0.75 6.26 -4.61
C VAL A 6 -1.61 5.80 -5.77
N PHE A 7 -1.78 6.69 -6.76
CA PHE A 7 -2.64 6.46 -7.93
C PHE A 7 -2.01 7.03 -9.21
N GLU A 8 -2.37 6.46 -10.36
CA GLU A 8 -2.04 6.94 -11.69
C GLU A 8 -3.17 7.86 -12.20
N PRO A 9 -2.92 9.17 -12.38
CA PRO A 9 -3.94 10.14 -12.78
C PRO A 9 -4.64 9.87 -14.11
N ASN A 10 -3.98 9.21 -15.05
CA ASN A 10 -4.53 8.93 -16.37
C ASN A 10 -5.15 7.52 -16.47
N ASN A 11 -5.19 6.77 -15.37
CA ASN A 11 -5.79 5.45 -15.32
C ASN A 11 -7.13 5.49 -14.56
N THR A 12 -8.22 5.21 -15.27
CA THR A 12 -9.58 5.28 -14.72
C THR A 12 -9.82 4.27 -13.59
N SER A 13 -9.26 3.07 -13.67
CA SER A 13 -9.34 2.06 -12.61
C SER A 13 -8.60 2.50 -11.34
N SER A 14 -7.41 3.08 -11.52
CA SER A 14 -6.62 3.63 -10.41
C SER A 14 -7.34 4.77 -9.69
N LEU A 15 -7.92 5.71 -10.45
CA LEU A 15 -8.74 6.80 -9.92
C LEU A 15 -9.98 6.30 -9.17
N ALA A 16 -10.66 5.29 -9.72
CA ALA A 16 -11.86 4.72 -9.13
C ALA A 16 -11.52 4.04 -7.78
N GLU A 17 -10.44 3.28 -7.72
CA GLU A 17 -9.99 2.64 -6.49
C GLU A 17 -9.51 3.66 -5.46
N ALA A 18 -8.76 4.68 -5.87
CA ALA A 18 -8.36 5.76 -4.97
C ALA A 18 -9.58 6.44 -4.32
N SER A 19 -10.62 6.68 -5.11
CA SER A 19 -11.89 7.25 -4.64
C SER A 19 -12.68 6.30 -3.74
N ALA A 20 -12.60 4.98 -3.98
CA ALA A 20 -13.20 3.98 -3.10
C ALA A 20 -12.51 3.94 -1.73
N ILE A 21 -11.17 3.97 -1.70
CA ILE A 21 -10.38 3.98 -0.47
C ILE A 21 -10.68 5.24 0.34
N GLU A 22 -10.71 6.43 -0.28
CA GLU A 22 -11.06 7.67 0.43
C GLU A 22 -12.46 7.63 1.02
N ARG A 23 -13.45 7.12 0.29
CA ARG A 23 -14.82 6.96 0.81
C ARG A 23 -14.87 5.98 1.98
N ALA A 24 -14.14 4.88 1.91
CA ALA A 24 -14.09 3.89 2.99
C ALA A 24 -13.42 4.45 4.26
N VAL A 25 -12.41 5.31 4.10
CA VAL A 25 -11.73 5.96 5.24
C VAL A 25 -12.53 7.15 5.79
N GLY A 26 -13.27 7.86 4.94
CA GLY A 26 -14.11 8.98 5.34
C GLY A 26 -13.31 10.10 6.03
N SER A 27 -13.81 10.60 7.17
CA SER A 27 -13.12 11.60 8.00
C SER A 27 -11.91 11.03 8.76
N GLY A 28 -11.73 9.72 8.72
CA GLY A 28 -10.64 8.97 9.31
C GLY A 28 -11.13 7.73 10.07
N ILE A 29 -10.27 6.73 10.15
CA ILE A 29 -10.52 5.50 10.90
C ILE A 29 -9.72 5.53 12.19
N SER A 30 -10.38 5.46 13.34
CA SER A 30 -9.72 5.35 14.64
C SER A 30 -9.34 3.91 14.93
N ILE A 31 -8.05 3.67 15.17
CA ILE A 31 -7.47 2.37 15.53
C ILE A 31 -6.62 2.57 16.79
N GLY A 32 -7.06 2.03 17.91
CA GLY A 32 -6.44 2.27 19.21
C GLY A 32 -6.39 3.78 19.52
N ASN A 33 -5.19 4.33 19.66
CA ASN A 33 -4.95 5.75 19.93
C ASN A 33 -4.61 6.57 18.67
N ALA A 34 -4.70 5.98 17.46
CA ALA A 34 -4.34 6.65 16.22
C ALA A 34 -5.55 6.79 15.29
N THR A 35 -5.72 7.97 14.68
CA THR A 35 -6.69 8.16 13.58
C THR A 35 -5.96 8.12 12.24
N ILE A 36 -6.28 7.14 11.40
CA ILE A 36 -5.79 7.06 10.03
C ILE A 36 -6.56 8.05 9.17
N ARG A 37 -5.85 8.90 8.44
CA ARG A 37 -6.42 9.79 7.42
C ARG A 37 -5.67 9.59 6.12
N THR A 38 -6.39 9.53 5.02
CA THR A 38 -5.79 9.32 3.71
C THR A 38 -5.60 10.61 2.94
N ARG A 39 -4.59 10.63 2.07
CA ARG A 39 -4.39 11.67 1.07
C ARG A 39 -3.86 11.06 -0.23
N ARG A 40 -4.46 11.47 -1.35
CA ARG A 40 -3.98 11.11 -2.69
C ARG A 40 -2.59 11.65 -2.99
N VAL A 41 -1.77 10.81 -3.59
CA VAL A 41 -0.43 11.10 -4.10
C VAL A 41 -0.35 10.53 -5.52
N PRO A 42 -0.23 11.36 -6.56
CA PRO A 42 -0.08 10.83 -7.92
C PRO A 42 1.31 10.19 -8.08
N VAL A 43 1.45 9.21 -8.97
CA VAL A 43 2.77 8.59 -9.26
C VAL A 43 3.80 9.59 -9.80
N THR A 44 3.35 10.73 -10.33
CA THR A 44 4.22 11.85 -10.75
C THR A 44 4.76 12.68 -9.59
N ALA A 45 4.31 12.46 -8.34
CA ALA A 45 4.72 13.20 -7.15
C ALA A 45 5.08 12.29 -5.97
N LEU A 46 5.67 11.12 -6.24
CA LEU A 46 5.96 10.10 -5.22
C LEU A 46 6.88 10.57 -4.08
N ASP A 47 7.77 11.54 -4.29
CA ASP A 47 8.59 12.09 -3.20
C ASP A 47 7.77 12.74 -2.08
N SER A 48 6.50 13.09 -2.35
CA SER A 48 5.56 13.53 -1.32
C SER A 48 5.18 12.41 -0.32
N LEU A 49 5.57 11.16 -0.56
CA LEU A 49 5.46 10.06 0.41
C LEU A 49 6.36 10.22 1.63
N LYS A 50 7.31 11.17 1.62
CA LYS A 50 8.11 11.48 2.81
C LYS A 50 7.21 11.82 4.01
N GLY A 51 7.43 11.13 5.13
CA GLY A 51 6.68 11.34 6.37
C GLY A 51 5.42 10.49 6.50
N TYR A 52 5.00 9.79 5.44
CA TYR A 52 3.97 8.75 5.56
C TYR A 52 4.57 7.47 6.14
N ARG A 53 3.75 6.68 6.83
CA ARG A 53 4.12 5.34 7.32
C ARG A 53 3.58 4.23 6.44
N VAL A 54 2.45 4.48 5.79
CA VAL A 54 1.71 3.53 4.97
C VAL A 54 1.25 4.23 3.69
N ALA A 55 1.28 3.52 2.58
CA ALA A 55 0.72 3.94 1.31
C ALA A 55 -0.15 2.83 0.71
N PHE A 56 -1.40 3.13 0.39
CA PHE A 56 -2.22 2.29 -0.47
C PHE A 56 -1.77 2.50 -1.91
N VAL A 57 -1.43 1.43 -2.62
CA VAL A 57 -1.06 1.45 -4.04
C VAL A 57 -2.23 0.86 -4.81
N THR A 58 -2.93 1.70 -5.57
CA THR A 58 -4.08 1.25 -6.36
C THR A 58 -3.66 0.35 -7.51
N THR A 59 -4.57 -0.48 -7.98
CA THR A 59 -4.52 -1.11 -9.31
C THR A 59 -4.28 -0.07 -10.42
N GLY A 60 -3.82 -0.54 -11.58
CA GLY A 60 -3.54 0.33 -12.72
C GLY A 60 -2.21 1.10 -12.63
N THR A 61 -1.42 0.93 -11.57
CA THR A 61 -0.09 1.55 -11.36
C THR A 61 1.07 0.64 -11.76
N ARG A 62 0.81 -0.41 -12.54
CA ARG A 62 1.80 -1.45 -12.88
C ARG A 62 3.06 -0.90 -13.54
N ALA A 63 2.92 0.12 -14.38
CA ALA A 63 4.04 0.78 -15.05
C ALA A 63 4.99 1.47 -14.05
N ASP A 64 4.48 1.85 -12.88
CA ASP A 64 5.18 2.67 -11.88
C ASP A 64 5.70 1.85 -10.70
N TYR A 65 5.49 0.54 -10.67
CA TYR A 65 5.83 -0.32 -9.53
C TYR A 65 7.28 -0.18 -9.07
N ASP A 66 8.23 -0.13 -9.99
CA ASP A 66 9.65 0.02 -9.65
C ASP A 66 9.92 1.39 -9.00
N GLN A 67 9.32 2.46 -9.50
CA GLN A 67 9.45 3.80 -8.93
C GLN A 67 8.78 3.90 -7.56
N ILE A 68 7.58 3.34 -7.40
CA ILE A 68 6.85 3.28 -6.14
C ILE A 68 7.68 2.50 -5.10
N ALA A 69 8.20 1.33 -5.46
CA ALA A 69 9.02 0.50 -4.56
C ALA A 69 10.31 1.21 -4.14
N ALA A 70 10.98 1.90 -5.06
CA ALA A 70 12.20 2.66 -4.78
C ALA A 70 11.94 3.80 -3.78
N VAL A 71 10.87 4.56 -3.97
CA VAL A 71 10.50 5.67 -3.07
C VAL A 71 10.01 5.14 -1.71
N ALA A 72 9.19 4.08 -1.71
CA ALA A 72 8.74 3.43 -0.48
C ALA A 72 9.92 2.92 0.36
N THR A 73 10.92 2.31 -0.30
CA THR A 73 12.18 1.88 0.35
C THR A 73 12.95 3.06 0.92
N ARG A 74 13.14 4.13 0.12
CA ARG A 74 13.84 5.35 0.53
C ARG A 74 13.24 5.99 1.78
N HIS A 75 11.91 5.97 1.90
CA HIS A 75 11.18 6.63 2.97
C HIS A 75 10.68 5.69 4.08
N GLY A 76 10.91 4.38 3.97
CA GLY A 76 10.43 3.39 4.94
C GLY A 76 8.91 3.31 5.01
N VAL A 77 8.24 3.38 3.86
CA VAL A 77 6.78 3.37 3.74
C VAL A 77 6.30 1.95 3.43
N VAL A 78 5.40 1.42 4.25
CA VAL A 78 4.77 0.12 3.98
C VAL A 78 3.68 0.29 2.92
N THR A 79 3.81 -0.41 1.79
CA THR A 79 2.80 -0.38 0.72
C THR A 79 1.77 -1.48 0.90
N ILE A 80 0.50 -1.14 0.66
CA ILE A 80 -0.66 -2.05 0.71
C ILE A 80 -1.37 -1.96 -0.64
N THR A 81 -1.67 -3.10 -1.27
CA THR A 81 -2.35 -3.11 -2.58
C THR A 81 -3.35 -4.25 -2.68
N SER A 82 -4.31 -4.12 -3.59
CA SER A 82 -5.15 -5.21 -4.06
C SER A 82 -4.56 -5.95 -5.27
N ASP A 83 -3.50 -5.41 -5.90
CA ASP A 83 -2.81 -6.05 -7.02
C ASP A 83 -1.70 -6.99 -6.53
N ARG A 84 -2.01 -8.28 -6.55
CA ARG A 84 -1.10 -9.36 -6.16
C ARG A 84 0.22 -9.33 -6.91
N SER A 85 0.22 -8.90 -8.17
CA SER A 85 1.42 -8.94 -9.00
C SER A 85 2.50 -8.00 -8.48
N CYS A 86 2.12 -6.88 -7.84
CA CYS A 86 3.07 -5.99 -7.18
C CYS A 86 3.79 -6.68 -6.01
N VAL A 87 3.08 -7.51 -5.25
CA VAL A 87 3.64 -8.22 -4.08
C VAL A 87 4.47 -9.41 -4.52
N LEU A 88 4.00 -10.18 -5.52
CA LEU A 88 4.73 -11.32 -6.10
C LEU A 88 6.07 -10.90 -6.70
N THR A 89 6.14 -9.69 -7.26
CA THR A 89 7.37 -9.14 -7.82
C THR A 89 8.20 -8.38 -6.78
N ALA A 90 7.82 -8.40 -5.50
CA ALA A 90 8.51 -7.69 -4.41
C ALA A 90 8.59 -6.16 -4.57
N ARG A 91 7.63 -5.55 -5.26
CA ARG A 91 7.49 -4.09 -5.37
C ARG A 91 6.52 -3.52 -4.32
N CYS A 92 5.55 -4.33 -3.89
CA CYS A 92 4.65 -4.00 -2.79
C CYS A 92 4.87 -4.90 -1.57
N VAL A 93 4.67 -4.36 -0.37
CA VAL A 93 4.90 -5.09 0.89
C VAL A 93 3.73 -6.01 1.23
N VAL A 94 2.50 -5.49 1.22
CA VAL A 94 1.29 -6.22 1.61
C VAL A 94 0.30 -6.24 0.45
N GLY A 95 -0.24 -7.42 0.16
CA GLY A 95 -1.35 -7.64 -0.77
C GLY A 95 -2.58 -8.09 0.00
N ILE A 96 -3.74 -7.51 -0.32
CA ILE A 96 -5.04 -7.91 0.22
C ILE A 96 -5.95 -8.21 -0.96
N GLU A 97 -6.26 -9.48 -1.16
CA GLU A 97 -7.13 -9.95 -2.23
C GLU A 97 -8.46 -10.43 -1.65
N ASN A 98 -9.57 -10.04 -2.28
CA ASN A 98 -10.91 -10.53 -1.96
C ASN A 98 -11.36 -11.47 -3.07
N GLY A 99 -11.09 -12.77 -2.91
CA GLY A 99 -11.63 -13.84 -3.76
C GLY A 99 -12.81 -14.55 -3.08
N THR A 100 -12.86 -15.88 -3.13
CA THR A 100 -13.78 -16.69 -2.30
C THR A 100 -13.55 -16.51 -0.80
N ARG A 101 -12.37 -16.03 -0.40
CA ARG A 101 -12.02 -15.61 0.95
C ARG A 101 -11.06 -14.41 0.89
N VAL A 102 -10.98 -13.66 1.99
CA VAL A 102 -9.95 -12.63 2.18
C VAL A 102 -8.59 -13.31 2.35
N GLN A 103 -7.62 -12.95 1.52
CA GLN A 103 -6.25 -13.46 1.57
C GLN A 103 -5.29 -12.30 1.72
N ILE A 104 -4.50 -12.31 2.79
CA ILE A 104 -3.40 -11.36 2.99
C ILE A 104 -2.09 -12.05 2.62
N THR A 105 -1.30 -11.40 1.76
CA THR A 105 0.03 -11.85 1.34
C THR A 105 1.07 -10.80 1.70
N VAL A 106 2.23 -11.22 2.22
CA VAL A 106 3.34 -10.32 2.58
C VAL A 106 4.58 -10.71 1.80
N SER A 107 5.19 -9.77 1.09
CA SER A 107 6.51 -9.94 0.49
C SER A 107 7.60 -9.68 1.53
N ARG A 108 8.35 -10.73 1.89
CA ARG A 108 9.43 -10.60 2.88
C ARG A 108 10.58 -9.72 2.39
N SER A 109 10.89 -9.79 1.10
CA SER A 109 11.93 -8.95 0.48
C SER A 109 11.53 -7.48 0.48
N ALA A 110 10.31 -7.14 0.07
CA ALA A 110 9.82 -5.76 0.12
C ALA A 110 9.71 -5.25 1.56
N ALA A 111 9.22 -6.06 2.50
CA ALA A 111 9.15 -5.71 3.92
C ALA A 111 10.53 -5.35 4.49
N ARG A 112 11.55 -6.17 4.18
CA ARG A 112 12.94 -5.90 4.60
C ARG A 112 13.50 -4.63 3.96
N ALA A 113 13.21 -4.39 2.67
CA ALA A 113 13.67 -3.19 1.97
C ALA A 113 13.17 -1.91 2.66
N VAL A 114 11.90 -1.87 3.06
CA VAL A 114 11.32 -0.74 3.80
C VAL A 114 11.61 -0.77 5.31
N LYS A 115 12.42 -1.73 5.79
CA LYS A 115 12.75 -1.97 7.21
C LYS A 115 11.52 -2.24 8.09
N ALA A 116 10.43 -2.75 7.51
CA ALA A 116 9.25 -3.19 8.25
C ALA A 116 9.50 -4.53 8.95
N ARG A 117 8.92 -4.67 10.15
CA ARG A 117 8.92 -5.90 10.94
C ARG A 117 7.50 -6.23 11.32
N PHE A 118 7.02 -7.38 10.89
CA PHE A 118 5.72 -7.89 11.30
C PHE A 118 5.88 -8.77 12.53
N GLY A 119 4.94 -8.66 13.48
CA GLY A 119 4.92 -9.54 14.64
C GLY A 119 4.67 -10.99 14.22
N SER A 120 5.28 -11.95 14.93
CA SER A 120 5.18 -13.38 14.61
C SER A 120 3.74 -13.87 14.54
N ALA A 121 2.86 -13.42 15.44
CA ALA A 121 1.45 -13.78 15.44
C ALA A 121 0.73 -13.36 14.14
N PHE A 122 1.07 -12.21 13.57
CA PHE A 122 0.51 -11.79 12.29
C PHE A 122 1.01 -12.66 11.14
N LEU A 123 2.29 -13.04 11.16
CA LEU A 123 2.86 -13.92 10.14
C LEU A 123 2.22 -15.31 10.11
N MET A 124 1.67 -15.78 11.23
CA MET A 124 0.89 -17.04 11.27
C MET A 124 -0.46 -16.96 10.55
N LEU A 125 -1.01 -15.75 10.32
CA LEU A 125 -2.32 -15.53 9.71
C LEU A 125 -2.26 -15.19 8.22
N VAL A 126 -1.08 -14.91 7.69
CA VAL A 126 -0.89 -14.41 6.32
C VAL A 126 -0.04 -15.36 5.50
N LYS A 127 -0.12 -15.24 4.18
CA LYS A 127 0.80 -15.96 3.28
C LYS A 127 2.07 -15.13 3.09
N GLU A 128 3.20 -15.64 3.55
CA GLU A 128 4.50 -15.03 3.24
C GLU A 128 5.05 -15.54 1.90
N ILE A 129 5.60 -14.62 1.12
CA ILE A 129 6.33 -14.92 -0.12
C ILE A 129 7.69 -14.24 -0.13
#